data_AF-A0A9D8AX35-F1
#
_entry.id   AF-A0A9D8AX35-F1
#
_cell.length_a   1.000
_cell.length_b   1.000
_cell.length_c   1.000
_cell.angle_alpha   90.00
_cell.angle_beta   90.00
_cell.angle_gamma   90.00
#
_symmetry.space_group_name_H-M   'P 1'
#
loop_
_entity.id
_entity.type
_entity.pdbx_description
1 polymer ?
#
loop_
_entity_poly.entity_id
_entity_poly.type
_entity_poly.pdbx_seq_one_letter_code
_entity_poly.pdbx_strand_id
1 'polypeptide(L)'
;MVVAPHAQNPGGGEMTDMLWEFFLITLKIGALAFGGGYAMITPLHYDLVTHYGWLTETEFSSAVAVGQITPGPLMIMVAFMGYKVAGLPGATLGTIGLFLPSALIVLAIAGSYLRFKDAPIVQGAMRGVSLAVIGLLAAVVIELGRGALSTPLDVLIGIAAFVAAGPLKRDPIAVLLGAGLIGLVHYLIVGG
;
A
#
# COMPACT_ATOMS: atom_id res chain seq x y z
N MET A 1 -24.86 -4.14 -9.24
CA MET A 1 -23.76 -3.68 -10.11
C MET A 1 -24.19 -2.37 -10.74
N VAL A 2 -23.93 -1.26 -10.04
CA VAL A 2 -24.38 0.08 -10.44
C VAL A 2 -23.14 0.85 -10.84
N VAL A 3 -23.04 1.19 -12.12
CA VAL A 3 -22.15 2.23 -12.66
C VAL A 3 -22.68 3.57 -12.13
N ALA A 4 -21.80 4.52 -11.80
CA ALA A 4 -22.19 5.76 -11.14
C ALA A 4 -23.33 6.50 -11.89
N PRO A 5 -24.22 7.24 -11.19
CA PRO A 5 -25.51 7.68 -11.73
C PRO A 5 -25.46 8.71 -12.86
N HIS A 6 -24.28 9.25 -13.19
CA HIS A 6 -24.09 10.25 -14.24
C HIS A 6 -23.41 9.74 -15.52
N ALA A 7 -23.01 8.47 -15.57
CA ALA A 7 -22.64 7.82 -16.84
C ALA A 7 -23.90 7.21 -17.49
N GLN A 8 -24.84 8.07 -17.91
CA GLN A 8 -25.84 7.65 -18.89
C GLN A 8 -25.10 7.36 -20.19
N ASN A 9 -24.74 6.08 -20.38
CA ASN A 9 -24.16 5.47 -21.58
C ASN A 9 -23.41 6.49 -22.47
N PRO A 10 -22.24 7.00 -22.03
CA PRO A 10 -21.52 8.02 -22.76
C PRO A 10 -21.29 7.56 -24.20
N GLY A 11 -21.43 8.48 -25.16
CA GLY A 11 -21.11 8.16 -26.55
C GLY A 11 -19.68 7.62 -26.65
N GLY A 12 -19.36 6.84 -27.68
CA GLY A 12 -18.02 6.23 -27.80
C GLY A 12 -16.85 7.24 -27.72
N GLY A 13 -17.08 8.49 -28.14
CA GLY A 13 -16.13 9.60 -27.96
C GLY A 13 -15.95 10.03 -26.50
N GLU A 14 -17.07 10.28 -25.79
CA GLU A 14 -17.06 10.70 -24.38
C GLU A 14 -16.44 9.65 -23.45
N MET A 15 -16.65 8.36 -23.74
CA MET A 15 -16.00 7.27 -23.00
C MET A 15 -14.47 7.28 -23.18
N THR A 16 -13.99 7.61 -24.38
CA THR A 16 -12.56 7.66 -24.67
C THR A 16 -11.89 8.80 -23.92
N ASP A 17 -12.53 9.97 -23.90
CA ASP A 17 -12.03 11.15 -23.18
C ASP A 17 -11.99 10.89 -21.67
N MET A 18 -13.04 10.29 -21.10
CA MET A 18 -13.09 9.90 -19.70
C MET A 18 -11.98 8.90 -19.32
N LEU A 19 -11.74 7.89 -20.15
CA LEU A 19 -10.66 6.92 -19.92
C LEU A 19 -9.28 7.58 -19.98
N TRP A 20 -9.10 8.53 -20.90
CA TRP A 20 -7.85 9.27 -21.04
C TRP A 20 -7.59 10.17 -19.83
N GLU A 21 -8.59 10.91 -19.37
CA GLU A 21 -8.49 11.74 -18.18
C GLU A 21 -8.20 10.90 -16.93
N PHE A 22 -8.91 9.79 -16.74
CA PHE A 22 -8.67 8.88 -15.63
C PHE A 22 -7.25 8.28 -15.66
N PHE A 23 -6.76 7.93 -16.84
CA PHE A 23 -5.38 7.49 -17.03
C PHE A 23 -4.39 8.59 -16.64
N LEU A 24 -4.59 9.84 -17.04
CA LEU A 24 -3.72 10.95 -16.68
C LEU A 24 -3.72 11.25 -15.18
N ILE A 25 -4.88 11.19 -14.52
CA ILE A 25 -5.01 11.35 -13.07
C ILE A 25 -4.20 10.27 -12.36
N THR A 26 -4.43 9.00 -12.71
CA THR A 26 -3.73 7.88 -12.09
C THR A 26 -2.23 7.88 -12.40
N LEU A 27 -1.82 8.32 -13.59
CA LEU A 27 -0.41 8.53 -13.97
C LEU A 27 0.26 9.62 -13.14
N LYS A 28 -0.39 10.78 -13.00
CA LYS A 28 0.10 11.89 -12.18
C LYS A 28 0.25 11.47 -10.71
N ILE A 29 -0.76 10.79 -10.19
CA ILE A 29 -0.76 10.29 -8.81
C ILE A 29 0.33 9.23 -8.63
N GLY A 30 0.47 8.28 -9.56
CA GLY A 30 1.53 7.27 -9.55
C GLY A 30 2.95 7.85 -9.62
N ALA A 31 3.12 9.00 -10.27
CA ALA A 31 4.39 9.70 -10.36
C ALA A 31 4.73 10.57 -9.14
N LEU A 32 3.71 11.12 -8.46
CA LEU A 32 3.88 12.15 -7.43
C LEU A 32 3.52 11.71 -6.00
N ALA A 33 2.88 10.55 -5.84
CA ALA A 33 2.47 10.08 -4.51
C ALA A 33 3.66 9.50 -3.73
N PHE A 34 4.12 10.26 -2.74
CA PHE A 34 5.09 9.81 -1.73
C PHE A 34 4.36 9.63 -0.39
N GLY A 35 4.46 8.44 0.21
CA GLY A 35 3.75 8.11 1.47
C GLY A 35 2.83 6.89 1.40
N GLY A 36 2.93 6.07 0.35
CA GLY A 36 2.17 4.82 0.22
C GLY A 36 0.71 5.03 -0.17
N GLY A 37 -0.12 3.99 0.00
CA GLY A 37 -1.50 4.00 -0.51
C GLY A 37 -2.40 5.06 0.09
N TYR A 38 -2.14 5.47 1.34
CA TYR A 38 -2.92 6.49 2.03
C TYR A 38 -2.71 7.90 1.47
N ALA A 39 -1.49 8.20 1.01
CA ALA A 39 -1.16 9.50 0.42
C ALA A 39 -1.97 9.80 -0.86
N MET A 40 -2.54 8.78 -1.48
CA MET A 40 -3.32 8.91 -2.70
C MET A 40 -4.82 9.13 -2.47
N ILE A 41 -5.31 8.89 -1.26
CA ILE A 41 -6.75 9.02 -0.96
C ILE A 41 -7.22 10.45 -1.19
N THR A 42 -6.50 11.44 -0.65
CA THR A 42 -6.87 12.87 -0.78
C THR A 42 -6.92 13.35 -2.25
N PRO A 43 -5.87 13.17 -3.07
CA PRO A 43 -5.93 13.60 -4.47
C PRO A 43 -6.95 12.80 -5.29
N LEU A 44 -7.10 11.48 -5.05
CA LEU A 44 -8.12 10.68 -5.73
C LEU A 44 -9.53 11.13 -5.35
N HIS A 45 -9.79 11.48 -4.09
CA HIS A 45 -11.09 11.98 -3.66
C HIS A 45 -11.40 13.32 -4.34
N TYR A 46 -10.43 14.24 -4.32
CA TYR A 46 -10.60 15.52 -4.99
C TYR A 46 -10.91 15.35 -6.48
N ASP A 47 -10.11 14.58 -7.21
CA ASP A 47 -10.30 14.42 -8.66
C ASP A 47 -11.61 13.64 -8.95
N LEU A 48 -11.80 12.46 -8.35
CA LEU A 48 -12.88 11.54 -8.73
C LEU A 48 -14.26 11.89 -8.15
N VAL A 49 -14.31 12.55 -6.99
CA VAL A 49 -15.57 12.89 -6.30
C VAL A 49 -15.87 14.39 -6.43
N THR A 50 -14.89 15.26 -6.19
CA THR A 50 -15.14 16.71 -6.12
C THR A 50 -15.06 17.41 -7.47
N HIS A 51 -14.03 17.11 -8.26
CA HIS A 51 -13.74 17.81 -9.52
C HIS A 51 -14.55 17.23 -10.68
N TYR A 52 -14.41 15.92 -10.93
CA TYR A 52 -15.09 15.25 -12.04
C TYR A 52 -16.46 14.69 -11.65
N GLY A 53 -16.69 14.40 -10.37
CA GLY A 53 -17.96 13.83 -9.89
C GLY A 53 -18.27 12.44 -10.47
N TRP A 54 -17.25 11.69 -10.90
CA TRP A 54 -17.42 10.34 -11.45
C TRP A 54 -17.81 9.31 -10.38
N LEU A 55 -17.46 9.56 -9.13
CA LEU A 55 -17.80 8.70 -8.00
C LEU A 55 -18.58 9.48 -6.94
N THR A 56 -19.54 8.81 -6.30
CA THR A 56 -20.17 9.30 -5.09
C THR A 56 -19.26 9.10 -3.86
N GLU A 57 -19.50 9.85 -2.78
CA GLU A 57 -18.81 9.66 -1.49
C GLU A 57 -18.87 8.21 -1.00
N THR A 58 -20.03 7.56 -1.15
CA THR A 58 -20.23 6.16 -0.76
C THR A 58 -19.42 5.20 -1.63
N GLU A 59 -19.35 5.44 -2.95
CA GLU A 59 -18.56 4.60 -3.85
C GLU A 59 -17.06 4.75 -3.62
N PHE A 60 -16.61 5.98 -3.36
CA PHE A 60 -15.23 6.25 -3.01
C PHE A 60 -14.85 5.56 -1.70
N SER A 61 -15.64 5.74 -0.64
CA SER A 61 -15.41 5.09 0.65
C SER A 61 -15.43 3.56 0.53
N SER A 62 -16.36 3.01 -0.27
CA SER A 62 -16.43 1.58 -0.54
C SER A 62 -15.16 1.08 -1.26
N ALA A 63 -14.62 1.85 -2.20
CA ALA A 63 -13.38 1.49 -2.89
C ALA A 63 -12.18 1.48 -1.94
N VAL A 64 -12.09 2.45 -1.02
CA VAL A 64 -11.07 2.48 0.02
C VAL A 64 -11.21 1.27 0.95
N ALA A 65 -12.44 0.94 1.35
CA ALA A 65 -12.71 -0.25 2.16
C ALA A 65 -12.28 -1.55 1.44
N VAL A 66 -12.56 -1.68 0.14
CA VAL A 66 -12.09 -2.80 -0.70
C VAL A 66 -10.56 -2.89 -0.70
N GLY A 67 -9.87 -1.75 -0.79
CA GLY A 67 -8.41 -1.68 -0.71
C GLY A 67 -7.86 -2.13 0.64
N GLN A 68 -8.59 -1.90 1.75
CA GLN A 68 -8.15 -2.28 3.10
C GLN A 68 -8.44 -3.75 3.45
N ILE A 69 -9.54 -4.31 2.96
CA ILE A 69 -9.88 -5.72 3.22
C ILE A 69 -9.05 -6.68 2.37
N THR A 70 -8.52 -6.21 1.24
CA THR A 70 -7.71 -7.05 0.35
C THR A 70 -6.31 -7.19 0.92
N PRO A 71 -5.82 -8.40 1.21
CA PRO A 71 -4.43 -8.59 1.63
C PRO A 71 -3.50 -8.11 0.53
N GLY A 72 -2.69 -7.09 0.79
CA GLY A 72 -1.71 -6.59 -0.18
C GLY A 72 -1.70 -5.07 -0.31
N PRO A 73 -1.43 -4.54 -1.52
CA PRO A 73 -1.33 -3.10 -1.73
C PRO A 73 -2.69 -2.43 -1.62
N LEU A 74 -2.79 -1.40 -0.76
CA LEU A 74 -3.96 -0.52 -0.68
C LEU A 74 -4.36 0.08 -2.04
N MET A 75 -3.41 0.15 -2.98
CA MET A 75 -3.56 0.61 -4.36
C MET A 75 -4.66 -0.10 -5.15
N ILE A 76 -5.07 -1.29 -4.73
CA ILE A 76 -6.17 -2.06 -5.35
C ILE A 76 -7.46 -1.23 -5.42
N MET A 77 -7.65 -0.26 -4.52
CA MET A 77 -8.75 0.70 -4.59
C MET A 77 -8.85 1.42 -5.94
N VAL A 78 -7.73 1.74 -6.60
CA VAL A 78 -7.71 2.43 -7.91
C VAL A 78 -8.29 1.57 -9.01
N ALA A 79 -8.03 0.26 -8.99
CA ALA A 79 -8.62 -0.68 -9.95
C ALA A 79 -10.14 -0.75 -9.78
N PHE A 80 -10.62 -0.77 -8.53
CA PHE A 80 -12.05 -0.76 -8.22
C PHE A 80 -12.72 0.58 -8.58
N MET A 81 -12.07 1.70 -8.29
CA MET A 81 -12.51 3.03 -8.71
C MET A 81 -12.60 3.11 -10.24
N GLY A 82 -11.58 2.64 -10.96
CA GLY A 82 -11.58 2.58 -12.43
C GLY A 82 -12.70 1.71 -12.99
N TYR A 83 -13.00 0.59 -12.32
CA TYR A 83 -14.16 -0.25 -12.66
C TYR A 83 -15.49 0.50 -12.51
N LYS A 84 -15.61 1.35 -11.49
CA LYS A 84 -16.80 2.17 -11.26
C LYS A 84 -16.92 3.34 -12.23
N VAL A 85 -15.80 3.93 -12.65
CA VAL A 85 -15.74 5.04 -13.61
C VAL A 85 -16.13 4.57 -15.01
N ALA A 86 -15.45 3.56 -15.55
CA ALA A 86 -15.58 3.17 -16.97
C ALA A 86 -15.53 1.64 -17.19
N GLY A 87 -15.90 0.85 -16.19
CA GLY A 87 -15.90 -0.62 -16.29
C GLY A 87 -14.50 -1.20 -16.43
N LEU A 88 -14.41 -2.35 -17.11
CA LEU A 88 -13.14 -3.08 -17.24
C LEU A 88 -12.01 -2.24 -17.87
N PRO A 89 -12.24 -1.43 -18.92
CA PRO A 89 -11.21 -0.53 -19.47
C PRO A 89 -10.70 0.51 -18.47
N GLY A 90 -11.58 1.06 -17.63
CA GLY A 90 -11.17 2.00 -16.58
C GLY A 90 -10.30 1.31 -15.52
N ALA A 91 -10.67 0.10 -15.10
CA ALA A 91 -9.90 -0.67 -14.13
C ALA A 91 -8.47 -0.99 -14.62
N THR A 92 -8.34 -1.41 -15.88
CA THR A 92 -7.04 -1.75 -16.47
C THR A 92 -6.19 -0.51 -16.71
N LEU A 93 -6.73 0.53 -17.36
CA LEU A 93 -6.00 1.76 -17.64
C LEU A 93 -5.62 2.51 -16.37
N GLY A 94 -6.49 2.57 -15.36
CA GLY A 94 -6.15 3.19 -14.08
C GLY A 94 -5.02 2.47 -13.35
N THR A 95 -5.02 1.13 -13.40
CA THR A 95 -3.94 0.33 -12.81
C THR A 95 -2.63 0.54 -13.56
N ILE A 96 -2.66 0.54 -14.89
CA ILE A 96 -1.48 0.81 -15.71
C ILE A 96 -0.97 2.22 -15.44
N GLY A 97 -1.83 3.24 -15.50
CA GLY A 97 -1.48 4.63 -15.21
C GLY A 97 -0.80 4.77 -13.85
N LEU A 98 -1.36 4.14 -12.82
CA LEU A 98 -0.78 4.19 -11.48
C LEU A 98 0.63 3.59 -11.38
N PHE A 99 0.88 2.43 -11.97
CA PHE A 99 2.16 1.72 -11.83
C PHE A 99 3.20 2.07 -12.89
N LEU A 100 2.79 2.60 -14.04
CA LEU A 100 3.65 2.88 -15.17
C LEU A 100 4.84 3.80 -14.83
N PRO A 101 4.67 4.94 -14.12
CA PRO A 101 5.79 5.83 -13.79
C PRO A 101 6.86 5.09 -12.97
N SER A 102 6.43 4.36 -11.94
CA SER A 102 7.33 3.59 -11.08
C SER A 102 8.06 2.48 -11.86
N ALA A 103 7.35 1.78 -12.76
CA ALA A 103 7.91 0.73 -13.58
C ALA A 103 8.99 1.28 -14.53
N LEU A 104 8.73 2.41 -15.19
CA LEU A 104 9.68 3.07 -16.08
C LEU A 104 10.94 3.52 -15.33
N ILE A 105 10.78 4.13 -14.15
CA ILE A 105 11.92 4.57 -13.32
C ILE A 105 12.75 3.36 -12.90
N VAL A 106 12.12 2.28 -12.42
CA VAL A 106 12.83 1.07 -12.01
C VAL A 106 13.57 0.43 -13.19
N LEU A 107 12.95 0.34 -14.37
CA LEU A 107 13.61 -0.21 -15.56
C LEU A 107 14.81 0.64 -16.00
N ALA A 108 14.70 1.97 -15.96
CA ALA A 108 15.80 2.87 -16.28
C ALA A 108 16.97 2.73 -15.29
N ILE A 109 16.67 2.65 -14.00
CA ILE A 109 17.67 2.44 -12.94
C ILE A 109 18.28 1.04 -13.09
N ALA A 110 17.49 0.00 -13.32
CA ALA A 110 17.96 -1.37 -13.46
C ALA A 110 18.91 -1.53 -14.66
N GLY A 111 18.58 -0.94 -15.80
CA GLY A 111 19.46 -0.94 -16.97
C GLY A 111 20.81 -0.29 -16.68
N SER A 112 20.80 0.82 -15.93
CA SER A 112 22.02 1.51 -15.49
C SER A 112 22.80 0.69 -14.45
N TYR A 113 22.10 0.11 -13.48
CA TYR A 113 22.69 -0.70 -12.41
C TYR A 113 23.43 -1.92 -12.98
N LEU A 114 22.82 -2.66 -13.91
CA LEU A 114 23.45 -3.85 -14.50
C LEU A 114 24.76 -3.53 -15.22
N ARG A 115 24.92 -2.31 -15.74
CA ARG A 115 26.16 -1.86 -16.39
C ARG A 115 27.28 -1.51 -15.40
N PHE A 116 26.94 -1.07 -14.19
CA PHE A 116 27.91 -0.59 -13.20
C PHE A 116 27.96 -1.40 -11.90
N LYS A 117 27.26 -2.55 -11.84
CA LYS A 117 27.14 -3.39 -10.63
C LYS A 117 28.47 -3.85 -10.03
N ASP A 118 29.52 -3.96 -10.85
CA ASP A 118 30.84 -4.43 -10.42
C ASP A 118 31.75 -3.27 -9.96
N ALA A 119 31.31 -2.02 -10.13
CA ALA A 119 32.03 -0.87 -9.62
C ALA A 119 31.97 -0.83 -8.07
N PRO A 120 33.11 -0.71 -7.37
CA PRO A 120 33.15 -0.68 -5.90
C PRO A 120 32.25 0.38 -5.27
N ILE A 121 32.09 1.53 -5.95
CA ILE A 121 31.22 2.63 -5.51
C ILE A 121 29.75 2.20 -5.50
N VAL A 122 29.28 1.48 -6.52
CA VAL A 122 27.89 1.01 -6.61
C VAL A 122 27.60 -0.05 -5.56
N GLN A 123 28.53 -1.00 -5.34
CA GLN A 123 28.39 -2.00 -4.28
C GLN A 123 28.38 -1.36 -2.89
N GLY A 124 29.25 -0.38 -2.65
CA GLY A 124 29.27 0.41 -1.43
C GLY A 124 27.96 1.15 -1.19
N ALA A 125 27.42 1.80 -2.22
CA ALA A 125 26.13 2.49 -2.16
C ALA A 125 24.98 1.52 -1.83
N MET A 126 24.90 0.37 -2.50
CA MET A 126 23.87 -0.64 -2.23
C MET A 126 23.97 -1.18 -0.80
N ARG A 127 25.19 -1.41 -0.29
CA ARG A 127 25.40 -1.81 1.11
C ARG A 127 24.95 -0.72 2.08
N GLY A 128 25.21 0.55 1.76
CA GLY A 128 24.73 1.70 2.52
C GLY A 128 23.20 1.75 2.58
N VAL A 129 22.53 1.55 1.45
CA VAL A 129 21.06 1.46 1.37
C VAL A 129 20.53 0.32 2.25
N SER A 130 21.12 -0.87 2.16
CA SER A 130 20.71 -2.01 3.01
C SER A 130 20.84 -1.70 4.51
N LEU A 131 21.93 -1.06 4.92
CA LEU A 131 22.13 -0.66 6.32
C LEU A 131 21.14 0.44 6.74
N ALA A 132 20.85 1.40 5.87
CA ALA A 132 19.85 2.43 6.12
C ALA A 132 18.44 1.82 6.29
N VAL A 133 18.06 0.84 5.47
CA VAL A 133 16.79 0.11 5.59
C VAL A 133 16.72 -0.64 6.92
N ILE A 134 17.79 -1.34 7.32
CA ILE A 134 17.84 -2.03 8.62
C ILE A 134 17.68 -1.02 9.76
N GLY A 135 18.37 0.12 9.71
CA GLY A 135 18.26 1.17 10.72
C GLY A 135 16.85 1.77 10.81
N LEU A 136 16.22 2.03 9.66
CA LEU A 136 14.85 2.52 9.58
C LEU A 136 13.85 1.50 10.17
N LEU A 137 13.97 0.22 9.80
CA LEU A 137 13.13 -0.84 10.35
C LEU A 137 13.31 -0.97 11.87
N ALA A 138 14.55 -0.88 12.36
CA ALA A 138 14.83 -0.90 13.79
C ALA A 138 14.18 0.30 14.50
N ALA A 139 14.25 1.51 13.91
CA ALA A 139 13.59 2.69 14.45
C ALA A 139 12.07 2.50 14.57
N VAL A 140 11.43 1.98 13.52
CA VAL A 140 9.99 1.67 13.52
C VAL A 140 9.64 0.63 14.59
N VAL A 141 10.44 -0.43 14.73
CA VAL A 141 10.23 -1.46 15.77
C VAL A 141 10.36 -0.87 17.17
N ILE A 142 11.33 0.02 17.41
CA ILE A 142 11.50 0.68 18.72
C ILE A 142 10.32 1.61 19.00
N GLU A 143 9.88 2.37 18.01
CA GLU A 143 8.75 3.30 18.14
C GLU A 143 7.45 2.57 18.47
N LEU A 144 7.10 1.52 17.71
CA LEU A 144 5.93 0.68 17.96
C LEU A 144 6.07 -0.09 19.28
N GLY A 145 7.26 -0.62 19.56
CA GLY A 145 7.55 -1.39 20.76
C GLY A 145 7.40 -0.59 22.05
N ARG A 146 7.74 0.71 22.04
CA ARG A 146 7.55 1.58 23.22
C ARG A 146 6.08 1.76 23.61
N GLY A 147 5.18 1.79 22.62
CA GLY A 147 3.73 1.86 22.87
C GLY A 147 3.13 0.51 23.25
N ALA A 148 3.66 -0.58 22.67
CA ALA A 148 3.11 -1.92 22.86
C ALA A 148 3.63 -2.67 24.10
N LEU A 149 4.89 -2.43 24.50
CA LEU A 149 5.58 -3.19 25.55
C LEU A 149 5.59 -2.38 26.87
N SER A 150 4.43 -2.28 27.50
CA SER A 150 4.27 -1.46 28.71
C SER A 150 4.61 -2.24 30.00
N THR A 151 4.47 -3.57 29.99
CA THR A 151 4.76 -4.41 31.16
C THR A 151 5.97 -5.32 30.94
N PRO A 152 6.63 -5.78 32.02
CA PRO A 152 7.73 -6.76 31.92
C PRO A 152 7.33 -8.06 31.21
N LEU A 153 6.06 -8.45 31.30
CA LEU A 153 5.54 -9.63 30.61
C LEU A 153 5.41 -9.38 29.10
N ASP A 154 4.96 -8.21 28.68
CA ASP A 154 4.89 -7.86 27.25
C ASP A 154 6.28 -7.92 26.62
N VAL A 155 7.30 -7.40 27.31
CA VAL A 155 8.69 -7.47 26.87
C VAL A 155 9.15 -8.93 26.74
N LEU A 156 8.81 -9.79 27.69
CA LEU A 156 9.14 -11.22 27.65
C LEU A 156 8.47 -11.92 26.46
N ILE A 157 7.18 -11.64 26.22
CA ILE A 157 6.42 -12.17 25.08
C ILE A 157 7.03 -11.67 23.77
N GLY A 158 7.41 -10.39 23.69
CA GLY A 158 8.06 -9.79 22.52
C GLY A 158 9.40 -10.45 22.19
N ILE A 159 10.25 -10.66 23.20
CA ILE A 159 11.54 -11.36 23.03
C ILE A 159 11.30 -12.82 22.61
N ALA A 160 10.38 -13.52 23.27
CA ALA A 160 10.06 -14.91 22.95
C ALA A 160 9.52 -15.05 21.51
N ALA A 161 8.64 -14.13 21.08
CA ALA A 161 8.12 -14.08 19.72
C ALA A 161 9.21 -13.80 18.69
N PHE A 162 10.12 -12.86 18.97
CA PHE A 162 11.26 -12.56 18.11
C PHE A 162 12.18 -13.78 17.95
N VAL A 163 12.50 -14.46 19.04
CA VAL A 163 13.35 -15.66 19.03
C VAL A 163 12.65 -16.82 18.31
N ALA A 164 11.34 -17.00 18.51
CA ALA A 164 10.56 -18.03 17.84
C ALA A 164 10.47 -17.81 16.32
N ALA A 165 10.19 -16.58 15.88
CA ALA A 165 10.03 -16.25 14.47
C ALA A 165 11.36 -16.13 13.71
N GLY A 166 12.39 -15.56 14.32
CA GLY A 166 13.69 -15.34 13.68
C GLY A 166 14.59 -16.58 13.72
N PRO A 167 15.36 -16.79 14.80
CA PRO A 167 16.27 -17.92 14.92
C PRO A 167 15.63 -19.30 14.78
N LEU A 168 14.45 -19.53 15.39
CA LEU A 168 13.76 -20.83 15.33
C LEU A 168 12.93 -21.02 14.05
N LYS A 169 12.81 -19.99 13.20
CA LYS A 169 12.07 -20.01 11.93
C LYS A 169 10.66 -20.59 12.05
N ARG A 170 10.00 -20.42 13.20
CA ARG A 170 8.62 -20.85 13.38
C ARG A 170 7.69 -20.00 12.53
N ASP A 171 6.57 -20.60 12.12
CA ASP A 171 5.56 -19.91 11.33
C ASP A 171 5.14 -18.60 12.02
N PRO A 172 5.32 -17.44 11.39
CA PRO A 172 4.98 -16.15 11.97
C PRO A 172 3.51 -16.06 12.42
N ILE A 173 2.59 -16.72 11.70
CA ILE A 173 1.17 -16.77 12.03
C ILE A 173 0.98 -17.54 13.33
N ALA A 174 1.63 -18.70 13.48
CA ALA A 174 1.55 -19.49 14.71
C ALA A 174 2.15 -18.74 15.92
N VAL A 175 3.27 -18.03 15.72
CA VAL A 175 3.89 -17.19 16.76
C VAL A 175 2.96 -16.03 17.15
N LEU A 176 2.32 -15.39 16.17
CA LEU A 176 1.38 -14.29 16.40
C LEU A 176 0.16 -14.75 17.20
N LEU A 177 -0.44 -15.89 16.82
CA LEU A 177 -1.59 -16.47 17.53
C LEU A 177 -1.23 -16.86 18.96
N GLY A 178 -0.06 -17.49 19.16
CA GLY A 178 0.42 -17.87 20.49
C GLY A 178 0.66 -16.66 21.39
N ALA A 179 1.36 -15.64 20.88
CA ALA A 179 1.61 -14.40 21.63
C ALA A 179 0.31 -13.65 21.95
N GLY A 180 -0.63 -13.58 21.00
CA GLY A 180 -1.94 -12.95 21.19
C GLY A 180 -2.80 -13.65 22.24
N LEU A 181 -2.82 -14.98 22.26
CA LEU A 181 -3.54 -15.74 23.28
C LEU A 181 -2.96 -15.54 24.68
N ILE A 182 -1.63 -15.54 24.81
CA ILE A 182 -0.96 -15.30 26.10
C ILE A 182 -1.25 -13.88 26.59
N GLY A 183 -1.18 -12.89 25.69
CA GLY A 183 -1.52 -11.50 26.01
C GLY A 183 -2.98 -11.32 26.44
N LEU A 184 -3.92 -11.99 25.76
CA LEU A 184 -5.34 -11.95 26.11
C LEU A 184 -5.63 -12.56 27.49
N VAL A 185 -5.02 -13.71 27.79
CA VAL A 185 -5.17 -14.36 29.11
C VAL A 185 -4.62 -13.45 30.21
N HIS A 186 -3.47 -12.80 29.98
CA HIS A 186 -2.91 -11.86 30.94
C HIS A 186 -3.81 -10.63 31.16
N TYR A 187 -4.37 -10.06 30.09
CA TYR A 187 -5.31 -8.94 30.17
C TYR A 187 -6.55 -9.29 31.00
N LEU A 188 -7.09 -10.50 30.84
CA LEU A 188 -8.26 -10.96 31.61
C LEU A 188 -7.95 -11.25 33.08
N ILE A 189 -6.70 -11.57 33.44
CA ILE A 189 -6.29 -11.86 34.83
C ILE A 189 -5.92 -10.59 35.60
N VAL A 190 -5.34 -9.59 34.92
CA VAL A 190 -4.82 -8.36 35.55
C VAL A 190 -5.73 -7.14 35.34
N GLY A 191 -6.55 -7.15 34.28
CA GLY A 191 -7.47 -6.07 33.90
C GLY A 191 -8.94 -6.29 34.29
N GLY A 192 -9.20 -7.19 35.26
CA GLY A 192 -10.51 -7.40 35.90
C GLY A 192 -10.53 -6.88 37.34
#